data_AF-A0A3B9PHV5-F1
#
_entry.id   AF-A0A3B9PHV5-F1
#
_cell.length_a   1.000
_cell.length_b   1.000
_cell.length_c   1.000
_cell.angle_alpha   90.00
_cell.angle_beta   90.00
_cell.angle_gamma   90.00
#
_symmetry.space_group_name_H-M   'P 1'
#
loop_
_entity.id
_entity.type
_entity.pdbx_description
1 polymer ?
#
loop_
_entity_poly.entity_id
_entity_poly.type
_entity_poly.pdbx_seq_one_letter_code
_entity_poly.pdbx_strand_id
1 'polypeptide(L)'
;MFEKSPADRYQAGAKALTKAEAVHRANLDRLHEAREARQAHQVTTLRRDCEKSERALQDALQAAHDAHRAYWTQRRDALRDELDRASLVIAEYDALALLAGDRAPHPALRYLQNLALDGRTGTNLLDQDVLATDGVPQEAPDSALLEDELGAWRP
;
A
#
# COMPACT_ATOMS: atom_id res chain seq x y z
N MET A 1 26.72 5.63 -3.04
CA MET A 1 25.40 6.15 -2.62
C MET A 1 24.47 4.95 -2.64
N PHE A 2 24.13 4.38 -1.49
CA PHE A 2 23.28 3.17 -1.44
C PHE A 2 21.87 3.55 -1.89
N GLU A 3 21.34 2.89 -2.92
CA GLU A 3 19.94 3.06 -3.31
C GLU A 3 19.04 2.64 -2.15
N LYS A 4 18.12 3.53 -1.75
CA LYS A 4 17.12 3.21 -0.73
C LYS A 4 16.25 2.06 -1.22
N SER A 5 16.06 1.06 -0.35
CA SER A 5 15.19 -0.08 -0.65
C SER A 5 13.74 0.40 -0.87
N PRO A 6 12.90 -0.38 -1.57
CA PRO A 6 11.50 -0.02 -1.78
C PRO A 6 10.73 0.13 -0.46
N ALA A 7 11.08 -0.69 0.53
CA ALA A 7 10.53 -0.58 1.88
C ALA A 7 10.92 0.76 2.53
N ASP A 8 12.17 1.19 2.40
CA ASP A 8 12.62 2.50 2.90
C ASP A 8 11.89 3.67 2.23
N ARG A 9 11.58 3.52 0.93
CA ARG A 9 10.80 4.54 0.17
C ARG A 9 9.38 4.63 0.71
N TYR A 10 8.72 3.49 0.94
CA TYR A 10 7.40 3.45 1.56
C TYR A 10 7.43 4.09 2.96
N GLN A 11 8.37 3.68 3.83
CA GLN A 11 8.48 4.24 5.18
C GLN A 11 8.75 5.75 5.18
N ALA A 12 9.52 6.25 4.21
CA ALA A 12 9.71 7.68 4.03
C ALA A 12 8.42 8.39 3.60
N GLY A 13 7.65 7.79 2.68
CA GLY A 13 6.33 8.27 2.25
C GLY A 13 5.33 8.32 3.41
N ALA A 14 5.23 7.24 4.19
CA ALA A 14 4.36 7.18 5.37
C ALA A 14 4.74 8.25 6.42
N LYS A 15 6.04 8.45 6.69
CA LYS A 15 6.49 9.53 7.59
C LYS A 15 6.16 10.92 7.07
N ALA A 16 6.25 11.12 5.75
CA ALA A 16 5.89 12.39 5.12
C ALA A 16 4.38 12.66 5.23
N LEU A 17 3.55 11.62 5.04
CA LEU A 17 2.10 11.66 5.23
C LEU A 17 1.74 12.06 6.66
N THR A 18 2.24 11.34 7.67
CA THR A 18 1.99 11.68 9.09
C THR A 18 2.40 13.12 9.43
N LYS A 19 3.50 13.59 8.86
CA LYS A 19 3.94 14.98 9.05
C LYS A 19 2.98 15.97 8.40
N ALA A 20 2.49 15.68 7.19
CA ALA A 20 1.53 16.53 6.50
C ALA A 20 0.19 16.58 7.25
N GLU A 21 -0.27 15.46 7.82
CA GLU A 21 -1.47 15.39 8.65
C GLU A 21 -1.34 16.27 9.90
N ALA A 22 -0.22 16.15 10.63
CA ALA A 22 0.03 16.96 11.81
C ALA A 22 0.06 18.46 11.50
N VAL A 23 0.63 18.85 10.35
CA VAL A 23 0.65 20.25 9.89
C VAL A 23 -0.76 20.73 9.52
N HIS A 24 -1.54 19.92 8.80
CA HIS A 24 -2.89 20.30 8.39
C HIS A 24 -3.81 20.46 9.60
N ARG A 25 -3.78 19.50 10.54
CA ARG A 25 -4.53 19.56 11.80
C ARG A 25 -4.18 20.82 12.61
N ALA A 26 -2.89 21.11 12.79
CA ALA A 26 -2.47 22.30 13.51
C ALA A 26 -2.93 23.61 12.84
N ASN A 27 -3.04 23.65 11.50
CA ASN A 27 -3.59 24.80 10.79
C ASN A 27 -5.11 24.93 10.97
N LEU A 28 -5.84 23.81 10.95
CA LEU A 28 -7.27 23.80 11.25
C LEU A 28 -7.54 24.27 12.69
N ASP A 29 -6.80 23.76 13.66
CA ASP A 29 -6.90 24.18 15.08
C ASP A 29 -6.72 25.70 15.21
N ARG A 30 -5.68 26.27 14.59
CA ARG A 30 -5.44 27.72 14.59
C ARG A 30 -6.57 28.51 13.94
N LEU A 31 -7.14 27.99 12.85
CA LEU A 31 -8.28 28.63 12.19
C LEU A 31 -9.54 28.59 13.08
N HIS A 32 -9.77 27.49 13.79
CA HIS A 32 -10.84 27.37 14.77
C HIS A 32 -10.66 28.37 15.92
N GLU A 33 -9.49 28.41 16.54
CA GLU A 33 -9.15 29.36 17.61
C GLU A 33 -9.35 30.82 17.18
N ALA A 34 -8.88 31.19 15.98
CA ALA A 34 -9.04 32.55 15.45
C ALA A 34 -10.51 32.93 15.21
N ARG A 35 -11.35 31.97 14.80
CA ARG A 35 -12.80 32.17 14.64
C ARG A 35 -13.48 32.37 15.99
N GLU A 36 -13.18 31.55 16.98
CA GLU A 36 -13.71 31.67 18.34
C GLU A 36 -13.31 33.00 19.00
N ALA A 37 -12.06 33.42 18.81
CA ALA A 37 -11.54 34.69 19.29
C ALA A 37 -12.02 35.91 18.47
N ARG A 38 -12.85 35.71 17.43
CA ARG A 38 -13.37 36.75 16.52
C ARG A 38 -12.27 37.60 15.86
N GLN A 39 -11.12 37.00 15.58
CA GLN A 39 -9.97 37.69 14.98
C GLN A 39 -10.06 37.72 13.45
N ALA A 40 -11.02 38.48 12.92
CA ALA A 40 -11.33 38.51 11.49
C ALA A 40 -10.12 38.82 10.58
N HIS A 41 -9.15 39.61 11.07
CA HIS A 41 -7.94 39.96 10.33
C HIS A 41 -7.00 38.77 10.06
N GLN A 42 -7.08 37.69 10.85
CA GLN A 42 -6.22 36.50 10.69
C GLN A 42 -6.88 35.40 9.86
N VAL A 43 -8.22 35.34 9.86
CA VAL A 43 -9.02 34.27 9.24
C VAL A 43 -8.66 34.09 7.75
N THR A 44 -8.49 35.17 6.99
CA THR A 44 -8.17 35.07 5.55
C THR A 44 -6.81 34.43 5.30
N THR A 45 -5.80 34.76 6.10
CA THR A 45 -4.45 34.18 5.98
C THR A 45 -4.47 32.71 6.41
N LEU A 46 -5.09 32.41 7.55
CA LEU A 46 -5.20 31.04 8.06
C LEU A 46 -5.97 30.12 7.12
N ARG A 47 -7.03 30.60 6.44
CA ARG A 47 -7.72 29.83 5.38
C ARG A 47 -6.78 29.44 4.23
N ARG A 48 -5.89 30.34 3.80
CA ARG A 48 -4.90 30.03 2.75
C ARG A 48 -3.87 29.01 3.23
N ASP A 49 -3.46 29.09 4.50
CA ASP A 49 -2.54 28.11 5.09
C ASP A 49 -3.20 26.73 5.19
N CYS A 50 -4.47 26.67 5.61
CA CYS A 50 -5.27 25.45 5.58
C CYS A 50 -5.36 24.87 4.15
N GLU A 51 -5.75 25.67 3.15
CA GLU A 51 -5.82 25.23 1.75
C GLU A 51 -4.48 24.68 1.25
N LYS A 52 -3.38 25.38 1.54
CA LYS A 52 -2.03 24.94 1.14
C LYS A 52 -1.63 23.64 1.82
N SER A 53 -1.91 23.50 3.12
CA SER A 53 -1.61 22.28 3.88
C SER A 53 -2.51 21.09 3.48
N GLU A 54 -3.77 21.34 3.10
CA GLU A 54 -4.68 20.31 2.57
C GLU A 54 -4.15 19.74 1.25
N ARG A 55 -3.73 20.61 0.31
CA ARG A 55 -3.11 20.16 -0.94
C ARG A 55 -1.82 19.39 -0.68
N ALA A 56 -0.96 19.88 0.21
CA ALA A 56 0.27 19.18 0.58
C ALA A 56 0.01 17.81 1.23
N LEU A 57 -1.09 17.68 1.99
CA LEU A 57 -1.53 16.42 2.57
C LEU A 57 -2.04 15.46 1.48
N GLN A 58 -2.83 15.94 0.53
CA GLN A 58 -3.25 15.14 -0.64
C GLN A 58 -2.06 14.64 -1.46
N ASP A 59 -1.08 15.51 -1.73
CA ASP A 59 0.15 15.15 -2.45
C ASP A 59 0.97 14.10 -1.67
N ALA A 60 1.07 14.25 -0.34
CA ALA A 60 1.76 13.29 0.52
C ALA A 60 1.07 11.92 0.55
N LEU A 61 -0.27 11.89 0.59
CA LEU A 61 -1.06 10.67 0.53
C LEU A 61 -0.86 9.95 -0.81
N GLN A 62 -0.93 10.68 -1.92
CA GLN A 62 -0.67 10.12 -3.25
C GLN A 62 0.76 9.55 -3.35
N ALA A 63 1.76 10.27 -2.85
CA ALA A 63 3.14 9.79 -2.86
C ALA A 63 3.33 8.53 -1.99
N ALA A 64 2.64 8.43 -0.85
CA ALA A 64 2.64 7.24 -0.01
C ALA A 64 1.99 6.04 -0.72
N HIS A 65 0.85 6.25 -1.41
CA HIS A 65 0.21 5.23 -2.25
C HIS A 65 1.12 4.73 -3.37
N ASP A 66 1.78 5.65 -4.08
CA ASP A 66 2.67 5.28 -5.18
C ASP A 66 3.87 4.47 -4.66
N ALA A 67 4.42 4.83 -3.51
CA ALA A 67 5.49 4.08 -2.87
C ALA A 67 5.04 2.69 -2.41
N HIS A 68 3.83 2.57 -1.84
CA HIS A 68 3.22 1.30 -1.44
C HIS A 68 3.01 0.38 -2.65
N ARG A 69 2.40 0.91 -3.72
CA ARG A 69 2.19 0.17 -4.98
C ARG A 69 3.51 -0.27 -5.60
N ALA A 70 4.51 0.61 -5.61
CA ALA A 70 5.83 0.30 -6.15
C ALA A 70 6.49 -0.85 -5.37
N TYR A 71 6.41 -0.83 -4.04
CA TYR A 71 6.92 -1.91 -3.19
C TYR A 71 6.31 -3.26 -3.56
N TRP A 72 4.97 -3.36 -3.61
CA TRP A 72 4.30 -4.63 -3.93
C TRP A 72 4.53 -5.08 -5.37
N THR A 73 4.60 -4.13 -6.32
CA THR A 73 4.91 -4.41 -7.73
C THR A 73 6.31 -5.01 -7.84
N GLN A 74 7.29 -4.43 -7.17
CA GLN A 74 8.66 -4.93 -7.20
C GLN A 74 8.79 -6.29 -6.53
N ARG A 75 8.10 -6.51 -5.41
CA ARG A 75 8.09 -7.81 -4.73
C ARG A 75 7.44 -8.89 -5.60
N ARG A 76 6.34 -8.58 -6.29
CA ARG A 76 5.73 -9.46 -7.30
C ARG A 76 6.71 -9.76 -8.43
N ASP A 77 7.40 -8.74 -8.93
CA ASP A 77 8.30 -8.90 -10.07
C ASP A 77 9.57 -9.69 -9.71
N ALA A 78 10.02 -9.62 -8.46
CA ALA A 78 11.10 -10.47 -7.94
C ALA A 78 10.72 -11.97 -7.94
N LEU A 79 9.43 -12.29 -7.74
CA LEU A 79 8.95 -13.68 -7.78
C LEU A 79 8.96 -14.28 -9.20
N ARG A 80 9.20 -13.49 -10.26
CA ARG A 80 9.17 -13.99 -11.65
C ARG A 80 10.22 -15.09 -11.89
N ASP A 81 11.44 -14.91 -11.40
CA ASP A 81 12.51 -15.90 -11.55
C ASP A 81 12.20 -17.20 -10.78
N GLU A 82 11.43 -17.11 -9.68
CA GLU A 82 10.91 -18.29 -8.99
C GLU A 82 9.78 -18.95 -9.75
N LEU A 83 8.88 -18.19 -10.38
CA LEU A 83 7.82 -18.72 -11.23
C LEU A 83 8.40 -19.45 -12.45
N ASP A 84 9.46 -18.92 -13.05
CA ASP A 84 10.16 -19.59 -14.16
C ASP A 84 10.77 -20.92 -13.69
N ARG A 85 11.43 -20.94 -12.53
CA ARG A 85 11.95 -22.19 -11.94
C ARG A 85 10.83 -23.17 -11.58
N ALA A 86 9.72 -22.69 -11.03
CA ALA A 86 8.56 -23.52 -10.72
C ALA A 86 7.95 -24.12 -11.98
N SER A 87 7.98 -23.41 -13.11
CA SER A 87 7.48 -23.93 -14.40
C SER A 87 8.23 -25.20 -14.85
N LEU A 88 9.55 -25.24 -14.62
CA LEU A 88 10.36 -26.43 -14.89
C LEU A 88 9.96 -27.59 -13.99
N VAL A 89 9.79 -27.35 -12.69
CA VAL A 89 9.36 -28.38 -11.73
C VAL A 89 7.97 -28.94 -12.07
N ILE A 90 7.05 -28.07 -12.51
CA ILE A 90 5.71 -28.48 -12.97
C ILE A 90 5.83 -29.39 -14.20
N ALA A 91 6.66 -29.02 -15.18
CA ALA A 91 6.88 -29.81 -16.39
C ALA A 91 7.56 -31.16 -16.09
N GLU A 92 8.54 -31.18 -15.18
CA GLU A 92 9.20 -32.41 -14.71
C GLU A 92 8.20 -33.33 -14.01
N TYR A 93 7.33 -32.78 -13.15
CA TYR A 93 6.27 -33.55 -12.50
C TYR A 93 5.33 -34.19 -13.53
N ASP A 94 4.86 -33.41 -14.51
CA ASP A 94 3.99 -33.91 -15.58
C ASP A 94 4.68 -35.04 -16.37
N ALA A 95 5.96 -34.88 -16.73
CA ALA A 95 6.72 -35.89 -17.43
C ALA A 95 6.85 -37.19 -16.62
N LEU A 96 7.15 -37.09 -15.33
CA LEU A 96 7.25 -38.25 -14.44
C LEU A 96 5.90 -38.93 -14.23
N ALA A 97 4.81 -38.17 -14.12
CA ALA A 97 3.46 -38.72 -14.00
C ALA A 97 3.04 -39.50 -15.26
N LEU A 98 3.35 -38.97 -16.45
CA LEU A 98 3.13 -39.68 -17.72
C LEU A 98 3.96 -40.96 -17.81
N LEU A 99 5.24 -40.92 -17.41
CA LEU A 99 6.10 -42.11 -17.33
C LEU A 99 5.57 -43.15 -16.33
N ALA A 100 4.93 -42.70 -15.25
CA ALA A 100 4.26 -43.56 -14.28
C ALA A 100 2.89 -44.09 -14.75
N GLY A 101 2.44 -43.71 -15.96
CA GLY A 101 1.20 -44.19 -16.57
C GLY A 101 -0.05 -43.38 -16.25
N ASP A 102 0.09 -42.19 -15.62
CA ASP A 102 -1.03 -41.24 -15.55
C ASP A 102 -1.40 -40.79 -16.97
N ARG A 103 -2.69 -40.77 -17.28
CA ARG A 103 -3.23 -40.37 -18.59
C ARG A 103 -3.93 -39.01 -18.56
N ALA A 104 -3.91 -38.33 -17.41
CA ALA A 104 -4.42 -36.98 -17.34
C ALA A 104 -3.59 -36.03 -18.23
N PRO A 105 -4.21 -35.01 -18.85
CA PRO A 105 -3.51 -34.09 -19.72
C PRO A 105 -2.53 -33.17 -18.96
N HIS A 106 -2.83 -32.83 -17.69
CA HIS A 106 -2.00 -31.99 -16.82
C HIS A 106 -2.04 -32.46 -15.35
N PRO A 107 -1.34 -33.55 -14.99
CA PRO A 107 -1.30 -34.09 -13.63
C PRO A 107 -0.91 -33.06 -12.55
N ALA A 108 0.09 -32.22 -12.80
CA ALA A 108 0.55 -31.18 -11.88
C ALA A 108 -0.53 -30.12 -11.61
N LEU A 109 -1.29 -29.72 -12.63
CA LEU A 109 -2.39 -28.75 -12.47
C LEU A 109 -3.44 -29.27 -11.48
N ARG A 110 -3.78 -30.56 -11.56
CA ARG A 110 -4.73 -31.18 -10.62
C ARG A 110 -4.20 -31.14 -9.19
N TYR A 111 -2.90 -31.39 -8.99
CA TYR A 111 -2.27 -31.27 -7.68
C TYR A 111 -2.32 -29.83 -7.14
N LEU A 112 -1.99 -28.84 -7.98
CA LEU A 112 -2.07 -27.43 -7.61
C LEU A 112 -3.50 -26.97 -7.29
N GLN A 113 -4.51 -27.49 -8.00
CA GLN A 113 -5.92 -27.23 -7.70
C GLN A 113 -6.32 -27.78 -6.32
N ASN A 114 -5.87 -28.99 -5.97
CA ASN A 114 -6.12 -29.54 -4.63
C ASN A 114 -5.47 -28.68 -3.54
N LEU A 115 -4.23 -28.21 -3.76
CA LEU A 115 -3.59 -27.29 -2.81
C LEU A 115 -4.37 -25.98 -2.64
N ALA A 116 -4.99 -25.47 -3.71
CA ALA A 116 -5.86 -24.31 -3.63
C ALA A 116 -7.13 -24.59 -2.80
N LEU A 117 -7.73 -25.79 -2.94
CA LEU A 117 -8.85 -26.24 -2.10
C LEU A 117 -8.44 -26.42 -0.63
N ASP A 118 -7.19 -26.83 -0.39
CA ASP A 118 -6.58 -26.92 0.96
C ASP A 118 -6.21 -25.53 1.52
N GLY A 119 -6.53 -24.46 0.80
CA GLY A 119 -6.40 -23.09 1.28
C GLY A 119 -5.09 -22.39 0.92
N ARG A 120 -4.28 -22.93 0.00
CA ARG A 120 -3.10 -22.22 -0.55
C ARG A 120 -3.52 -21.27 -1.67
N THR A 121 -4.26 -20.22 -1.31
CA THR A 121 -4.77 -19.21 -2.24
C THR A 121 -4.20 -17.83 -1.93
N GLY A 122 -4.20 -16.93 -2.91
CA GLY A 122 -3.78 -15.54 -2.70
C GLY A 122 -4.61 -14.84 -1.63
N THR A 123 -5.93 -15.04 -1.62
CA THR A 123 -6.84 -14.47 -0.61
C THR A 123 -6.47 -14.92 0.81
N ASN A 124 -6.24 -16.21 1.02
CA ASN A 124 -5.86 -16.72 2.33
C ASN A 124 -4.50 -16.18 2.78
N LEU A 125 -3.56 -15.95 1.85
CA LEU A 125 -2.26 -15.34 2.18
C LEU A 125 -2.38 -13.86 2.56
N LEU A 126 -3.35 -13.14 1.99
CA LEU A 126 -3.67 -11.77 2.41
C LEU A 126 -4.21 -11.77 3.85
N ASP A 127 -5.18 -12.64 4.13
CA ASP A 127 -5.84 -12.72 5.44
C ASP A 127 -4.93 -13.17 6.59
N GLN A 128 -3.85 -13.90 6.30
CA GLN A 128 -2.94 -14.47 7.31
C GLN A 128 -1.76 -13.57 7.70
N ASP A 129 -1.74 -12.33 7.20
CA ASP A 129 -0.68 -11.33 7.38
C ASP A 129 0.77 -11.78 7.07
N VAL A 130 0.92 -12.85 6.29
CA VAL A 130 2.23 -13.50 6.05
C VAL A 130 3.16 -12.66 5.17
N LEU A 131 2.62 -11.64 4.50
CA LEU A 131 3.34 -10.82 3.53
C LEU A 131 3.94 -9.55 4.14
N ALA A 132 3.46 -9.08 5.30
CA ALA A 132 3.91 -7.84 5.97
C ALA A 132 5.22 -8.04 6.76
N THR A 133 6.27 -8.47 6.06
CA THR A 133 7.55 -8.89 6.67
C THR A 133 8.58 -7.75 6.79
N ASP A 134 8.51 -6.76 5.89
CA ASP A 134 9.50 -5.66 5.80
C ASP A 134 8.97 -4.33 6.38
N GLY A 135 7.93 -4.40 7.23
CA GLY A 135 7.28 -3.23 7.81
C GLY A 135 6.45 -2.42 6.81
N VAL A 136 6.08 -3.01 5.67
CA VAL A 136 5.10 -2.45 4.73
C VAL A 136 3.77 -3.21 4.91
N PRO A 137 2.69 -2.52 5.31
CA PRO A 137 1.39 -3.14 5.50
C PRO A 137 0.79 -3.55 4.16
N GLN A 138 -0.09 -4.56 4.19
CA GLN A 138 -0.82 -4.99 3.00
C GLN A 138 -1.83 -3.95 2.55
N GLU A 139 -2.48 -3.32 3.52
CA GLU A 139 -3.41 -2.22 3.29
C GLU A 139 -2.66 -0.98 2.78
N ALA A 140 -3.31 -0.27 1.87
CA ALA A 140 -2.77 0.97 1.34
C ALA A 140 -2.81 2.06 2.41
N PRO A 141 -1.88 3.03 2.39
CA PRO A 141 -1.94 4.16 3.31
C PRO A 141 -3.24 4.94 3.11
N ASP A 142 -3.83 5.40 4.20
CA ASP A 142 -5.04 6.20 4.24
C ASP A 142 -4.79 7.52 4.99
N SER A 143 -5.80 8.39 5.04
CA SER A 143 -5.77 9.59 5.88
C SER A 143 -7.17 9.93 6.37
N ALA A 144 -7.50 9.48 7.57
CA ALA A 144 -8.77 9.80 8.22
C ALA A 144 -9.02 11.31 8.29
N LEU A 145 -7.96 12.12 8.41
CA LEU A 145 -8.08 13.58 8.42
C LEU A 145 -8.64 14.14 7.09
N LEU A 146 -8.23 13.58 5.94
CA LEU A 146 -8.81 13.94 4.65
C LEU A 146 -10.20 13.34 4.44
N GLU A 147 -10.54 12.23 5.09
CA GLU A 147 -11.89 11.67 5.01
C GLU A 147 -12.90 12.51 5.82
N ASP A 148 -12.50 12.94 7.01
CA ASP A 148 -13.37 13.62 7.97
C ASP A 148 -13.42 15.15 7.77
N GLU A 149 -12.30 15.78 7.43
CA GLU A 149 -12.13 17.25 7.52
C GLU A 149 -11.84 17.95 6.18
N LEU A 150 -12.03 17.25 5.06
CA LEU A 150 -11.81 17.84 3.73
C LEU A 150 -12.64 19.11 3.53
N GLY A 151 -11.96 20.23 3.29
CA GLY A 151 -12.59 21.53 3.10
C GLY A 151 -13.18 22.14 4.36
N ALA A 152 -12.92 21.62 5.56
CA ALA A 152 -13.42 22.15 6.84
C ALA A 152 -13.00 23.62 7.09
N TRP A 153 -11.95 24.08 6.42
CA TRP A 153 -11.49 25.47 6.47
C TRP A 153 -12.37 26.47 5.70
N ARG A 154 -13.25 26.01 4.79
CA ARG A 154 -14.06 26.88 3.90
C ARG A 154 -15.17 27.70 4.59
N PRO A 155 -15.98 27.14 5.53
CA PRO A 155 -17.17 27.81 6.07
C PRO A 155 -16.85 29.02 6.94
#